data_AF-A0A968U8S8-F1
#
_entry.id   AF-A0A968U8S8-F1
#
_cell.length_a   1.000
_cell.length_b   1.000
_cell.length_c   1.000
_cell.angle_alpha   90.00
_cell.angle_beta   90.00
_cell.angle_gamma   90.00
#
_symmetry.space_group_name_H-M   'P 1'
#
loop_
_entity.id
_entity.type
_entity.pdbx_description
1 polymer ?
#
loop_
_entity_poly.entity_id
_entity_poly.type
_entity_poly.pdbx_seq_one_letter_code
_entity_poly.pdbx_strand_id
1 'polypeptide(L)'
;MTTTPFESVPSINDKKDINLDTLSQENQAPPLETAKRSIWSSIRFKAALLALAIGIVPVIAIGGVAYYFANQSITQKVASEQQFKTIELADKLNLFMFERFGDIQVLANLPFLNDPKIQAITTLQDKKITLDKYAETYAVYDNIVVADLNGNVILEAGKEKTISNTCLSRLLQGCQKVANLRYW
;
A
#
# COMPACT_ATOMS: atom_id res chain seq x y z
N MET A 1 40.19 19.14 -12.56
CA MET A 1 40.15 20.02 -11.38
C MET A 1 40.53 21.41 -11.85
N THR A 2 39.55 22.26 -12.05
CA THR A 2 39.69 23.63 -12.56
C THR A 2 38.72 24.47 -11.75
N THR A 3 39.27 25.31 -10.87
CA THR A 3 38.56 26.24 -10.00
C THR A 3 38.41 27.57 -10.74
N THR A 4 37.19 28.00 -11.01
CA THR A 4 36.91 29.38 -11.44
C THR A 4 36.69 30.28 -10.21
N PRO A 5 37.12 31.56 -10.23
CA PRO A 5 36.99 32.47 -9.09
C PRO A 5 35.55 32.97 -8.91
N PHE A 6 35.19 33.24 -7.66
CA PHE A 6 33.92 33.84 -7.25
C PHE A 6 33.97 35.36 -7.50
N GLU A 7 33.10 35.87 -8.37
CA GLU A 7 33.00 37.29 -8.70
C GLU A 7 32.22 38.04 -7.59
N SER A 8 32.77 39.17 -7.14
CA SER A 8 32.27 39.98 -6.02
C SER A 8 30.99 40.76 -6.35
N VAL A 9 29.99 40.67 -5.48
CA VAL A 9 28.73 41.42 -5.52
C VAL A 9 28.98 42.92 -5.24
N PRO A 10 28.43 43.87 -6.02
CA PRO A 10 28.51 45.28 -5.68
C PRO A 10 27.56 45.63 -4.52
N SER A 11 28.10 46.34 -3.53
CA SER A 11 27.40 46.96 -2.42
C SER A 11 26.56 48.14 -2.91
N ILE A 12 25.23 48.07 -2.73
CA ILE A 12 24.35 49.22 -2.92
C ILE A 12 24.05 49.83 -1.56
N ASN A 13 24.87 50.82 -1.20
CA ASN A 13 24.52 51.86 -0.24
C ASN A 13 23.97 53.05 -1.03
N ASP A 14 22.65 53.22 -1.06
CA ASP A 14 22.09 54.57 -1.19
C ASP A 14 20.72 54.63 -0.51
N LYS A 15 20.71 55.29 0.66
CA LYS A 15 19.53 55.55 1.47
C LYS A 15 19.05 56.95 1.09
N LYS A 16 18.09 57.03 0.17
CA LYS A 16 17.40 58.29 -0.14
C LYS A 16 16.04 58.29 0.52
N ASP A 17 15.97 58.99 1.65
CA ASP A 17 14.76 59.15 2.45
C ASP A 17 13.67 59.83 1.61
N ILE A 18 12.55 59.14 1.41
CA ILE A 18 11.40 59.65 0.68
C ILE A 18 10.60 60.52 1.65
N ASN A 19 10.64 61.82 1.43
CA ASN A 19 9.88 62.80 2.21
C ASN A 19 8.37 62.65 1.87
N LEU A 20 7.57 62.30 2.88
CA LEU A 20 6.17 61.90 2.75
C LEU A 20 5.18 63.09 2.70
N ASP A 21 5.68 64.33 2.76
CA ASP A 21 4.83 65.53 2.84
C ASP A 21 4.59 66.24 1.50
N THR A 22 5.23 65.82 0.40
CA THR A 22 5.17 66.51 -0.90
C THR A 22 4.17 65.93 -1.92
N LEU A 23 3.10 65.28 -1.48
CA LEU A 23 2.00 64.82 -2.36
C LEU A 23 0.61 65.37 -1.98
N SER A 24 0.56 66.31 -1.03
CA SER A 24 -0.69 67.00 -0.67
C SER A 24 -0.76 68.36 -1.32
N GLN A 25 -1.34 68.42 -2.54
CA GLN A 25 -2.10 69.54 -3.15
C GLN A 25 -1.82 69.62 -4.65
N GLU A 26 -2.73 69.07 -5.46
CA GLU A 26 -3.48 69.78 -6.51
C GLU A 26 -4.22 68.75 -7.37
N ASN A 27 -5.52 68.59 -7.12
CA ASN A 27 -6.56 68.25 -8.10
C ASN A 27 -7.90 68.11 -7.37
N GLN A 28 -8.57 69.24 -7.16
CA GLN A 28 -9.99 69.24 -6.84
C GLN A 28 -10.77 68.85 -8.10
N ALA A 29 -11.27 67.62 -8.12
CA ALA A 29 -12.24 67.17 -9.12
C ALA A 29 -13.63 67.80 -8.85
N PRO A 30 -14.42 68.12 -9.90
CA PRO A 30 -15.79 68.63 -9.75
C PRO A 30 -16.70 67.61 -9.05
N PRO A 31 -17.87 68.05 -8.51
CA PRO A 31 -18.72 67.21 -7.66
C PRO A 31 -19.09 65.90 -8.35
N LEU A 32 -18.86 64.79 -7.65
CA LEU A 32 -19.25 63.45 -8.09
C LEU A 32 -20.77 63.36 -8.07
N GLU A 33 -21.41 63.73 -9.17
CA GLU A 33 -22.75 63.26 -9.49
C GLU A 33 -22.65 61.75 -9.70
N THR A 34 -23.07 60.99 -8.69
CA THR A 34 -23.09 59.52 -8.69
C THR A 34 -24.23 59.02 -9.59
N ALA A 35 -24.07 59.18 -10.89
CA ALA A 35 -24.86 58.43 -11.85
C ALA A 35 -24.40 56.96 -11.78
N LYS A 36 -25.18 56.14 -11.09
CA LYS A 36 -25.06 54.67 -11.03
C LYS A 36 -25.27 54.08 -12.44
N ARG A 37 -24.30 54.26 -13.33
CA ARG A 37 -24.31 53.68 -14.68
C ARG A 37 -23.90 52.23 -14.59
N SER A 38 -24.83 51.35 -14.97
CA SER A 38 -24.59 49.93 -15.09
C SER A 38 -23.41 49.68 -16.04
N ILE A 39 -22.26 49.29 -15.47
CA ILE A 39 -21.01 48.99 -16.17
C ILE A 39 -21.22 47.94 -17.27
N TRP A 40 -22.24 47.10 -17.10
CA TRP A 40 -22.71 46.08 -18.03
C TRP A 40 -23.31 46.62 -19.34
N SER A 41 -23.62 47.91 -19.43
CA SER A 41 -24.24 48.52 -20.63
C SER A 41 -23.25 49.11 -21.64
N SER A 42 -21.97 49.24 -21.29
CA SER A 42 -20.95 49.82 -22.18
C SER A 42 -20.53 48.85 -23.30
N ILE A 43 -20.54 49.32 -24.56
CA ILE A 43 -20.10 48.54 -25.73
C ILE A 43 -18.67 48.01 -25.57
N ARG A 44 -17.80 48.77 -24.88
CA ARG A 44 -16.39 48.41 -24.64
C ARG A 44 -16.26 47.22 -23.69
N PHE A 45 -17.11 47.15 -22.67
CA PHE A 45 -17.15 46.02 -21.73
C PHE A 45 -17.64 44.74 -22.43
N LYS A 46 -18.66 44.86 -23.28
CA LYS A 46 -19.17 43.74 -24.08
C LYS A 46 -18.11 43.17 -25.05
N ALA A 47 -17.36 44.04 -25.72
CA ALA A 47 -16.28 43.63 -26.63
C ALA A 47 -15.11 42.96 -25.89
N ALA A 48 -14.70 43.49 -24.74
CA ALA A 48 -13.66 42.90 -23.91
C ALA A 48 -14.06 41.52 -23.37
N LEU A 49 -15.32 41.37 -22.93
CA LEU A 49 -15.84 40.09 -22.46
C LEU A 49 -15.86 39.04 -23.58
N LEU A 50 -16.22 39.44 -24.81
CA LEU A 50 -16.20 38.54 -25.97
C LEU A 50 -14.79 38.05 -26.28
N ALA A 51 -13.80 38.96 -26.27
CA ALA A 51 -12.40 38.60 -26.51
C ALA A 51 -11.87 37.61 -25.46
N LEU A 52 -12.21 37.82 -24.19
CA LEU A 52 -11.87 36.89 -23.11
C LEU A 52 -12.58 35.54 -23.26
N ALA A 53 -13.86 35.55 -23.63
CA ALA A 53 -14.63 34.34 -23.82
C ALA A 53 -14.06 33.46 -24.94
N ILE A 54 -13.62 34.07 -26.06
CA ILE A 54 -13.01 33.34 -27.18
C ILE A 54 -11.72 32.62 -26.77
N GLY A 55 -10.94 33.19 -25.84
CA GLY A 55 -9.73 32.54 -25.33
C GLY A 55 -10.01 31.47 -24.26
N ILE A 56 -10.85 31.81 -23.27
CA ILE A 56 -10.98 31.01 -22.05
C ILE A 56 -11.97 29.85 -22.24
N VAL A 57 -13.08 30.07 -22.95
CA VAL A 57 -14.15 29.06 -23.07
C VAL A 57 -13.67 27.78 -23.76
N PRO A 58 -12.94 27.82 -24.89
CA PRO A 58 -12.47 26.60 -25.55
C PRO A 58 -11.49 25.80 -24.67
N VAL A 59 -10.64 26.49 -23.90
CA VAL A 59 -9.69 25.83 -22.99
C VAL A 59 -10.43 25.13 -21.86
N ILE A 60 -11.42 25.78 -21.24
CA ILE A 60 -12.25 25.15 -20.20
C ILE A 60 -13.03 23.97 -20.79
N ALA A 61 -13.58 24.11 -22.00
CA ALA A 61 -14.34 23.04 -22.63
C ALA A 61 -13.45 21.79 -22.89
N ILE A 62 -12.29 21.97 -23.52
CA ILE A 62 -11.35 20.88 -23.79
C ILE A 62 -10.81 20.29 -22.48
N GLY A 63 -10.44 21.15 -21.52
CA GLY A 63 -9.96 20.73 -20.21
C GLY A 63 -11.00 19.92 -19.44
N GLY A 64 -12.27 20.31 -19.49
CA GLY A 64 -13.37 19.58 -18.86
C GLY A 64 -13.60 18.20 -19.49
N VAL A 65 -13.58 18.11 -20.82
CA VAL A 65 -13.69 16.83 -21.54
C VAL A 65 -12.50 15.93 -21.23
N ALA A 66 -11.28 16.46 -21.29
CA ALA A 66 -10.07 15.73 -20.95
C ALA A 66 -10.08 15.24 -19.50
N TYR A 67 -10.50 16.08 -18.56
CA TYR A 67 -10.65 15.72 -17.16
C TYR A 67 -11.67 14.60 -16.97
N TYR A 68 -12.83 14.67 -17.63
CA TYR A 68 -13.85 13.65 -17.55
C TYR A 68 -13.31 12.27 -17.99
N PHE A 69 -12.66 12.21 -19.16
CA PHE A 69 -12.07 10.97 -19.66
C PHE A 69 -10.89 10.49 -18.83
N ALA A 70 -10.03 11.40 -18.37
CA ALA A 70 -8.90 11.07 -17.52
C ALA A 70 -9.36 10.49 -16.18
N ASN A 71 -10.36 11.11 -15.52
CA ASN A 71 -10.91 10.62 -14.27
C ASN A 71 -11.50 9.22 -14.45
N GLN A 72 -12.32 9.02 -15.48
CA GLN A 72 -12.90 7.70 -15.78
C GLN A 72 -11.83 6.63 -16.04
N SER A 73 -10.81 6.96 -16.85
CA SER A 73 -9.71 6.05 -17.17
C SER A 73 -8.86 5.71 -15.94
N ILE A 74 -8.51 6.71 -15.13
CA ILE A 74 -7.74 6.51 -13.89
C ILE A 74 -8.53 5.64 -12.91
N THR A 75 -9.81 5.94 -12.68
CA THR A 75 -10.66 5.14 -11.78
C THR A 75 -10.74 3.68 -12.24
N GLN A 76 -10.98 3.45 -13.53
CA GLN A 76 -11.03 2.09 -14.08
C GLN A 76 -9.68 1.37 -13.94
N LYS A 77 -8.57 2.06 -14.22
CA LYS A 77 -7.23 1.48 -14.12
C LYS A 77 -6.89 1.12 -12.68
N VAL A 78 -7.19 2.00 -11.72
CA VAL A 78 -6.98 1.72 -10.29
C VAL A 78 -7.82 0.53 -9.83
N ALA A 79 -9.10 0.48 -10.22
CA ALA A 79 -9.98 -0.63 -9.88
C ALA A 79 -9.48 -1.96 -10.48
N SER A 80 -9.08 -1.95 -11.76
CA SER A 80 -8.55 -3.13 -12.44
C SER A 80 -7.22 -3.58 -11.83
N GLU A 81 -6.33 -2.66 -11.45
CA GLU A 81 -5.06 -2.99 -10.82
C GLU A 81 -5.26 -3.57 -9.42
N GLN A 82 -6.19 -3.02 -8.65
CA GLN A 82 -6.58 -3.58 -7.35
C GLN A 82 -7.12 -5.00 -7.51
N GLN A 83 -8.04 -5.24 -8.46
CA GLN A 83 -8.57 -6.57 -8.75
C GLN A 83 -7.45 -7.54 -9.15
N PHE A 84 -6.56 -7.13 -10.05
CA PHE A 84 -5.45 -7.97 -10.49
C PHE A 84 -4.53 -8.34 -9.32
N LYS A 85 -4.15 -7.37 -8.47
CA LYS A 85 -3.33 -7.63 -7.28
C LYS A 85 -4.04 -8.55 -6.28
N THR A 86 -5.36 -8.42 -6.10
CA THR A 86 -6.12 -9.31 -5.23
C THR A 86 -6.14 -10.74 -5.77
N ILE A 87 -6.35 -10.92 -7.07
CA ILE A 87 -6.29 -12.24 -7.72
C ILE A 87 -4.88 -12.83 -7.60
N GLU A 88 -3.85 -12.04 -7.92
CA GLU A 88 -2.45 -12.48 -7.79
C GLU A 88 -2.10 -12.89 -6.35
N LEU A 89 -2.56 -12.14 -5.36
CA LEU A 89 -2.37 -12.49 -3.95
C LEU A 89 -3.13 -13.78 -3.59
N ALA A 90 -4.36 -13.93 -4.05
CA ALA A 90 -5.15 -15.13 -3.81
C ALA A 90 -4.49 -16.36 -4.44
N ASP A 91 -3.97 -16.25 -5.65
CA ASP A 91 -3.26 -17.32 -6.35
C ASP A 91 -1.97 -17.70 -5.62
N LYS A 92 -1.17 -16.70 -5.20
CA LYS A 92 0.04 -16.94 -4.40
C LYS A 92 -0.28 -17.59 -3.06
N LEU A 93 -1.35 -17.17 -2.39
CA LEU A 93 -1.79 -17.75 -1.13
C LEU A 93 -2.26 -19.20 -1.35
N ASN A 94 -3.01 -19.46 -2.42
CA ASN A 94 -3.45 -20.82 -2.76
C ASN A 94 -2.26 -21.74 -3.04
N LEU A 95 -1.28 -21.28 -3.82
CA LEU A 95 -0.05 -22.04 -4.08
C LEU A 95 0.74 -22.29 -2.79
N PHE A 96 0.91 -21.26 -1.95
CA PHE A 96 1.56 -21.38 -0.65
C PHE A 96 0.87 -22.44 0.23
N MET A 97 -0.45 -22.37 0.35
CA MET A 97 -1.22 -23.33 1.14
C MET A 97 -1.17 -24.74 0.56
N PHE A 98 -1.16 -24.88 -0.76
CA PHE A 98 -0.98 -26.17 -1.44
C PHE A 98 0.38 -26.79 -1.11
N GLU A 99 1.46 -26.01 -1.19
CA GLU A 99 2.80 -26.46 -0.82
C GLU A 99 2.89 -26.84 0.66
N ARG A 100 2.34 -26.01 1.56
CA ARG A 100 2.33 -26.32 3.01
C ARG A 100 1.54 -27.60 3.31
N PHE A 101 0.41 -27.81 2.63
CA PHE A 101 -0.35 -29.04 2.75
C PHE A 101 0.44 -30.25 2.23
N GLY A 102 1.11 -30.11 1.09
CA GLY A 102 2.00 -31.15 0.55
C GLY A 102 3.11 -31.55 1.53
N ASP A 103 3.78 -30.57 2.13
CA ASP A 103 4.82 -30.82 3.14
C ASP A 103 4.26 -31.55 4.36
N ILE A 104 3.08 -31.17 4.87
CA ILE A 104 2.41 -31.87 5.97
C ILE A 104 2.11 -33.32 5.59
N GLN A 105 1.64 -33.59 4.37
CA GLN A 105 1.37 -34.94 3.90
C GLN A 105 2.65 -35.79 3.82
N VAL A 106 3.76 -35.21 3.37
CA VAL A 106 5.07 -35.88 3.36
C VAL A 106 5.52 -36.21 4.78
N LEU A 107 5.47 -35.23 5.69
CA LEU A 107 5.85 -35.41 7.09
C LEU A 107 4.96 -36.45 7.79
N ALA A 108 3.64 -36.39 7.60
CA ALA A 108 2.69 -37.34 8.20
C ALA A 108 2.89 -38.78 7.71
N ASN A 109 3.43 -38.96 6.50
CA ASN A 109 3.73 -40.28 5.94
C ASN A 109 5.16 -40.77 6.24
N LEU A 110 5.91 -40.09 7.11
CA LEU A 110 7.20 -40.59 7.56
C LEU A 110 7.03 -41.98 8.22
N PRO A 111 7.90 -42.96 7.92
CA PRO A 111 7.73 -44.32 8.43
C PRO A 111 7.66 -44.41 9.96
N PHE A 112 8.42 -43.57 10.68
CA PHE A 112 8.38 -43.52 12.13
C PHE A 112 7.13 -42.84 12.73
N LEU A 113 6.20 -42.36 11.90
CA LEU A 113 4.88 -41.83 12.29
C LEU A 113 3.72 -42.71 11.80
N ASN A 114 3.88 -43.43 10.69
CA ASN A 114 2.80 -44.20 10.06
C ASN A 114 3.00 -45.72 10.09
N ASP A 115 4.21 -46.24 10.33
CA ASP A 115 4.48 -47.69 10.43
C ASP A 115 4.75 -48.10 11.89
N PRO A 116 3.89 -48.90 12.53
CA PRO A 116 4.08 -49.38 13.89
C PRO A 116 5.40 -50.13 14.14
N LYS A 117 5.90 -50.86 13.13
CA LYS A 117 7.15 -51.63 13.25
C LYS A 117 8.35 -50.69 13.30
N ILE A 118 8.37 -49.67 12.45
CA ILE A 118 9.44 -48.66 12.43
C ILE A 118 9.33 -47.74 13.64
N GLN A 119 8.11 -47.40 14.06
CA GLN A 119 7.84 -46.63 15.27
C GLN A 119 8.46 -47.23 16.53
N ALA A 120 8.40 -48.56 16.66
CA ALA A 120 8.87 -49.31 17.82
C ALA A 120 10.40 -49.39 17.91
N ILE A 121 11.11 -49.33 16.77
CA ILE A 121 12.57 -49.45 16.71
C ILE A 121 13.30 -48.11 16.58
N THR A 122 12.59 -47.05 16.19
CA THR A 122 13.18 -45.71 16.04
C THR A 122 13.16 -44.97 17.37
N THR A 123 14.33 -44.52 17.84
CA THR A 123 14.42 -43.80 19.11
C THR A 123 13.78 -42.41 19.04
N LEU A 124 13.38 -41.85 20.18
CA LEU A 124 12.83 -40.48 20.24
C LEU A 124 13.81 -39.44 19.69
N GLN A 125 15.11 -39.62 19.97
CA GLN A 125 16.17 -38.73 19.51
C GLN A 125 16.33 -38.77 17.99
N ASP A 126 16.27 -39.97 17.39
CA ASP A 126 16.38 -40.12 15.93
C ASP A 126 15.17 -39.50 15.20
N LYS A 127 13.98 -39.64 15.78
CA LYS A 127 12.75 -38.96 15.29
C LYS A 127 12.95 -37.45 15.31
N LYS A 128 13.46 -36.90 16.42
CA LYS A 128 13.72 -35.46 16.57
C LYS A 128 14.76 -34.97 15.56
N ILE A 129 15.92 -35.63 15.46
CA ILE A 129 16.98 -35.28 14.50
C ILE A 129 16.44 -35.26 13.06
N THR A 130 15.59 -36.22 12.72
CA THR A 130 14.98 -36.28 11.39
C THR A 130 14.07 -35.08 11.14
N LEU A 131 13.21 -34.73 12.09
CA LEU A 131 12.33 -33.56 11.96
C LEU A 131 13.10 -32.23 12.01
N ASP A 132 14.16 -32.12 12.82
CA ASP A 132 15.02 -30.92 12.86
C ASP A 132 15.68 -30.70 11.49
N LYS A 133 16.15 -31.76 10.83
CA LYS A 133 16.66 -31.66 9.45
C LYS A 133 15.62 -31.14 8.46
N TYR A 134 14.36 -31.55 8.59
CA TYR A 134 13.28 -31.01 7.76
C TYR A 134 13.06 -29.52 8.03
N ALA A 135 13.00 -29.10 9.30
CA ALA A 135 12.84 -27.70 9.66
C ALA A 135 14.01 -26.83 9.15
N GLU A 136 15.24 -27.33 9.25
CA GLU A 136 16.45 -26.67 8.74
C GLU A 136 16.49 -26.61 7.22
N THR A 137 16.14 -27.71 6.53
CA THR A 137 16.20 -27.81 5.06
C THR A 137 15.22 -26.85 4.40
N TYR A 138 14.00 -26.76 4.93
CA TYR A 138 13.00 -25.86 4.37
C TYR A 138 13.16 -24.42 4.85
N ALA A 139 13.73 -24.19 6.03
CA ALA A 139 14.02 -22.87 6.63
C ALA A 139 12.84 -21.89 6.77
N VAL A 140 11.64 -22.28 6.35
CA VAL A 140 10.38 -21.50 6.41
C VAL A 140 9.50 -21.89 7.59
N TYR A 141 9.92 -22.87 8.39
CA TYR A 141 9.21 -23.34 9.57
C TYR A 141 9.97 -22.93 10.83
N ASP A 142 9.28 -22.27 11.76
CA ASP A 142 9.82 -22.02 13.09
C ASP A 142 9.88 -23.32 13.90
N ASN A 143 8.80 -24.12 13.83
CA ASN A 143 8.64 -25.38 14.55
C ASN A 143 7.83 -26.41 13.74
N ILE A 144 8.12 -27.69 13.96
CA ILE A 144 7.36 -28.86 13.49
C ILE A 144 6.90 -29.63 14.73
N VAL A 145 5.58 -29.83 14.86
CA VAL A 145 4.97 -30.49 16.01
C VAL A 145 4.10 -31.65 15.56
N VAL A 146 4.28 -32.80 16.22
CA VAL A 146 3.41 -33.96 16.08
C VAL A 146 2.62 -34.13 17.37
N ALA A 147 1.31 -34.30 17.24
CA ALA A 147 0.40 -34.49 18.36
C ALA A 147 -0.35 -35.81 18.25
N ASP A 148 -0.78 -36.35 19.38
CA ASP A 148 -1.73 -37.46 19.43
C ASP A 148 -3.16 -37.00 19.11
N LEU A 149 -4.10 -37.96 19.03
CA LEU A 149 -5.52 -37.70 18.77
C LEU A 149 -6.22 -36.89 19.89
N ASN A 150 -5.60 -36.81 21.07
CA ASN A 150 -6.11 -36.01 22.19
C ASN A 150 -5.53 -34.58 22.18
N GLY A 151 -4.62 -34.28 21.26
CA GLY A 151 -3.94 -33.00 21.12
C GLY A 151 -2.75 -32.80 22.05
N ASN A 152 -2.19 -33.87 22.60
CA ASN A 152 -0.94 -33.84 23.35
C ASN A 152 0.24 -33.87 22.39
N VAL A 153 1.23 -32.99 22.61
CA VAL A 153 2.49 -33.01 21.86
C VAL A 153 3.25 -34.30 22.16
N ILE A 154 3.56 -35.07 21.12
CA ILE A 154 4.37 -36.29 21.22
C ILE A 154 5.78 -36.11 20.63
N LEU A 155 5.95 -35.19 19.67
CA LEU A 155 7.24 -34.84 19.08
C LEU A 155 7.27 -33.35 18.73
N GLU A 156 8.42 -32.73 18.90
CA GLU A 156 8.66 -31.33 18.56
C GLU A 156 10.10 -31.12 18.07
N ALA A 157 10.22 -30.35 17.00
CA ALA A 157 11.47 -30.02 16.31
C ALA A 157 11.42 -28.58 15.81
N GLY A 158 12.57 -27.93 15.63
CA GLY A 158 12.65 -26.54 15.19
C GLY A 158 13.50 -25.63 16.07
N LYS A 159 13.46 -24.33 15.75
CA LYS A 159 14.36 -23.31 16.30
C LYS A 159 13.87 -22.72 17.61
N GLU A 160 12.56 -22.81 17.89
CA GLU A 160 11.94 -22.09 18.99
C GLU A 160 11.53 -23.00 20.16
N LYS A 161 11.23 -22.38 21.30
CA LYS A 161 10.88 -23.03 22.56
C LYS A 161 9.52 -23.72 22.47
N THR A 162 9.41 -24.84 23.19
CA THR A 162 8.21 -25.68 23.27
C THR A 162 6.89 -24.95 23.20
N ILE A 163 6.10 -25.25 22.17
CA ILE A 163 4.76 -24.69 21.98
C ILE A 163 3.87 -25.18 23.13
N SER A 164 3.27 -24.25 23.88
CA SER A 164 2.30 -24.59 24.92
C SER A 164 1.13 -25.38 24.33
N ASN A 165 0.78 -26.48 25.00
CA ASN A 165 -0.41 -27.32 24.74
C ASN A 165 -1.72 -26.52 24.57
N THR A 166 -1.83 -25.34 25.20
CA THR A 166 -3.00 -24.47 25.10
C THR A 166 -3.15 -23.83 23.71
N CYS A 167 -2.05 -23.55 23.01
CA CYS A 167 -2.07 -23.01 21.65
C CYS A 167 -2.33 -24.13 20.62
N LEU A 168 -1.71 -25.30 20.84
CA LEU A 168 -1.84 -26.45 19.96
C LEU A 168 -3.27 -27.02 19.93
N SER A 169 -3.92 -27.12 21.08
CA SER A 169 -5.30 -27.64 21.18
C SER A 169 -6.30 -26.81 20.36
N ARG A 170 -6.09 -25.48 20.22
CA ARG A 170 -6.93 -24.63 19.36
C ARG A 170 -6.71 -24.90 17.87
N LEU A 171 -5.46 -25.11 17.46
CA LEU A 171 -5.12 -25.45 16.07
C LEU A 171 -5.70 -26.82 15.69
N LEU A 172 -5.57 -27.82 16.58
CA LEU A 172 -6.07 -29.17 16.36
C LEU A 172 -7.60 -29.25 16.36
N GLN A 173 -8.28 -28.48 17.21
CA GLN A 173 -9.75 -28.33 17.15
C GLN A 173 -10.22 -27.78 15.80
N GLY A 174 -9.47 -26.84 15.21
CA GLY A 174 -9.72 -26.35 13.85
C GLY A 174 -9.66 -27.48 12.81
N CYS A 175 -8.58 -28.27 12.83
CA CYS A 175 -8.39 -29.40 11.91
C CYS A 175 -9.51 -30.44 12.03
N GLN A 176 -9.92 -30.79 13.25
CA GLN A 176 -10.97 -31.79 13.46
C GLN A 176 -12.36 -31.29 13.04
N LYS A 177 -12.64 -29.99 13.24
CA LYS A 177 -13.90 -29.38 12.81
C LYS A 177 -14.03 -29.35 11.29
N VAL A 178 -12.94 -29.05 10.57
CA VAL A 178 -12.91 -29.07 9.10
C VAL A 178 -13.03 -30.50 8.55
N ALA A 179 -12.39 -31.48 9.18
CA ALA A 179 -12.52 -32.88 8.78
C ALA A 179 -13.96 -33.39 8.91
N ASN A 180 -14.69 -32.95 9.94
CA ASN A 180 -16.10 -33.34 10.15
C ASN A 180 -17.08 -32.64 9.20
N LEU A 181 -16.72 -31.47 8.65
CA LEU A 181 -17.52 -30.74 7.66
C LEU A 181 -17.42 -31.32 6.25
N ARG A 182 -16.51 -32.26 6.00
CA ARG A 182 -16.30 -32.88 4.67
C ARG A 182 -17.20 -34.09 4.40
N TYR A 183 -18.13 -34.41 5.32
CA TYR A 183 -19.07 -35.54 5.24
C TYR A 183 -20.54 -35.13 5.06
N TRP A 184 -20.82 -33.89 4.61
CA TRP A 184 -22.16 -33.42 4.24
C TRP A 184 -22.15 -32.71 2.89
#